data_AF-A0A8T4X1E4-F1
#
_entry.id   AF-A0A8T4X1E4-F1
#
_cell.length_a   1.000
_cell.length_b   1.000
_cell.length_c   1.000
_cell.angle_alpha   90.00
_cell.angle_beta   90.00
_cell.angle_gamma   90.00
#
_symmetry.space_group_name_H-M   'P 1'
#
loop_
_entity.id
_entity.type
_entity.pdbx_description
1 polymer ?
#
loop_
_entity_poly.entity_id
_entity_poly.type
_entity_poly.pdbx_seq_one_letter_code
_entity_poly.pdbx_strand_id
1 'polypeptide(L)'
;MLNVIHRKSLEIPLIIMGVLVLTSFLPFIQILILTLNGAIIYPLYSIADTDEIFSRYIFIIDSLISLLGLIFFYLSIKKSWRIFSAIFTVLFLLPLMVLIFGFIETDMYFLQNLVAGFAVGLILLFVALLK
;
A
#
# COMPACT_ATOMS: atom_id res chain seq x y z
N MET A 1 -4.52 -35.08 -9.20
CA MET A 1 -5.47 -34.09 -8.65
C MET A 1 -4.74 -32.79 -8.32
N LEU A 2 -4.32 -32.04 -9.35
CA LEU A 2 -3.46 -30.84 -9.24
C LEU A 2 -4.19 -29.54 -9.60
N ASN A 3 -5.53 -29.53 -9.62
CA ASN A 3 -6.32 -28.46 -10.24
C ASN A 3 -7.27 -27.72 -9.29
N VAL A 4 -6.96 -27.70 -7.98
CA VAL A 4 -7.70 -26.90 -7.00
C VAL A 4 -6.72 -26.10 -6.13
N ILE A 5 -5.72 -25.48 -6.75
CA ILE A 5 -5.15 -24.26 -6.16
C ILE A 5 -6.32 -23.30 -6.05
N HIS A 6 -6.64 -22.87 -4.84
CA HIS A 6 -7.75 -22.01 -4.48
C HIS A 6 -7.86 -20.78 -5.41
N ARG A 7 -8.62 -20.88 -6.51
CA ARG A 7 -8.91 -19.75 -7.43
C ARG A 7 -9.57 -18.55 -6.75
N LYS A 8 -10.01 -18.68 -5.49
CA LYS A 8 -10.92 -17.74 -4.83
C LYS A 8 -10.28 -16.44 -4.32
N SER A 9 -9.00 -16.12 -4.60
CA SER A 9 -8.42 -14.97 -3.88
C SER A 9 -7.30 -14.13 -4.48
N LEU A 10 -6.89 -14.40 -5.73
CA LEU A 10 -5.90 -13.55 -6.42
C LEU A 10 -6.54 -12.32 -7.06
N GLU A 11 -7.87 -12.34 -7.26
CA GLU A 11 -8.64 -11.24 -7.85
C GLU A 11 -8.43 -9.92 -7.12
N ILE A 12 -8.45 -9.93 -5.78
CA ILE A 12 -8.36 -8.69 -4.98
C ILE A 12 -7.00 -7.99 -5.20
N PRO A 13 -5.84 -8.66 -5.00
CA PRO A 13 -4.54 -8.07 -5.32
C PRO A 13 -4.42 -7.58 -6.77
N LEU A 14 -4.91 -8.36 -7.74
CA LEU A 14 -4.83 -8.01 -9.15
C LEU A 14 -5.68 -6.79 -9.51
N ILE A 15 -6.89 -6.69 -8.96
CA ILE A 15 -7.77 -5.51 -9.13
C ILE A 15 -7.11 -4.29 -8.51
N ILE A 16 -6.59 -4.41 -7.28
CA ILE A 16 -5.90 -3.30 -6.61
C ILE A 16 -4.67 -2.87 -7.43
N MET A 17 -3.85 -3.81 -7.88
CA MET A 17 -2.69 -3.53 -8.72
C MET A 17 -3.09 -2.81 -10.00
N GLY A 18 -4.12 -3.30 -10.69
CA GLY A 18 -4.65 -2.66 -11.90
C GLY A 18 -5.16 -1.26 -11.64
N VAL A 19 -5.94 -1.05 -10.57
CA VAL A 19 -6.43 0.27 -10.17
C VAL A 19 -5.27 1.22 -9.88
N LEU A 20 -4.28 0.80 -9.08
CA LEU A 20 -3.13 1.63 -8.72
C LEU A 20 -2.28 1.97 -9.96
N VAL A 21 -2.02 1.02 -10.85
CA VAL A 21 -1.24 1.24 -12.08
C VAL A 21 -1.98 2.14 -13.07
N LEU A 22 -3.26 1.90 -13.32
CA LEU A 22 -4.05 2.70 -14.26
C LEU A 22 -4.23 4.14 -13.77
N THR A 23 -4.38 4.32 -12.46
CA THR A 23 -4.51 5.66 -11.88
C THR A 23 -3.19 6.39 -11.73
N SER A 24 -2.02 5.74 -11.89
CA SER A 24 -0.75 6.47 -11.89
C SER A 24 -0.67 7.56 -12.97
N PHE A 25 -1.36 7.38 -14.10
CA PHE A 25 -1.45 8.38 -15.19
C PHE A 25 -2.27 9.63 -14.83
N LEU A 26 -3.25 9.47 -13.94
CA LEU A 26 -4.12 10.53 -13.40
C LEU A 26 -4.31 10.25 -11.91
N PRO A 27 -3.37 10.72 -11.06
CA PRO A 27 -3.09 10.15 -9.74
C PRO A 27 -4.10 10.52 -8.64
N PHE A 28 -5.38 10.63 -8.97
CA PHE A 28 -6.42 10.98 -8.03
C PHE A 28 -6.51 10.01 -6.85
N ILE A 29 -6.38 8.70 -7.11
CA ILE A 29 -6.45 7.68 -6.05
C ILE A 29 -5.20 7.74 -5.16
N GLN A 30 -4.02 7.93 -5.75
CA GLN A 30 -2.75 8.05 -5.03
C GLN A 30 -2.74 9.27 -4.15
N ILE A 31 -3.16 10.43 -4.67
CA ILE A 31 -3.29 11.67 -3.91
C ILE A 31 -4.27 11.48 -2.75
N LEU A 32 -5.42 10.84 -2.99
CA LEU A 32 -6.40 10.56 -1.93
C LEU A 32 -5.82 9.65 -0.84
N ILE A 33 -5.10 8.60 -1.22
CA ILE A 33 -4.43 7.69 -0.28
C ILE A 33 -3.37 8.45 0.54
N LEU A 34 -2.49 9.20 -0.11
CA LEU A 34 -1.44 9.98 0.53
C LEU A 34 -2.02 11.04 1.48
N THR A 35 -3.12 11.69 1.08
CA THR A 35 -3.80 12.69 1.91
C THR A 35 -4.45 12.06 3.14
N LEU A 36 -5.14 10.92 2.97
CA LEU A 36 -5.76 10.20 4.10
C LEU A 36 -4.70 9.65 5.07
N ASN A 37 -3.62 9.08 4.53
CA ASN A 37 -2.49 8.63 5.33
C ASN A 37 -1.86 9.80 6.09
N GLY A 38 -1.57 10.91 5.40
CA GLY A 38 -1.05 12.13 6.03
C GLY A 38 -1.95 12.67 7.13
N ALA A 39 -3.26 12.66 6.95
CA ALA A 39 -4.22 13.08 7.99
C ALA A 39 -4.19 12.16 9.23
N ILE A 40 -4.01 10.84 9.05
CA ILE A 40 -3.88 9.88 10.15
C ILE A 40 -2.56 10.06 10.90
N ILE A 41 -1.47 10.34 10.18
CA ILE A 41 -0.12 10.44 10.72
C ILE A 41 0.19 11.85 11.25
N TYR A 42 -0.59 12.86 10.86
CA TYR A 42 -0.39 14.27 11.25
C TYR A 42 -0.13 14.51 12.75
N PRO A 43 -0.77 13.81 13.71
CA PRO A 43 -0.44 13.99 15.12
C PRO A 43 1.05 13.72 15.44
N LEU A 44 1.72 12.85 14.68
CA LEU A 44 3.15 12.60 14.84
C LEU A 44 4.01 13.82 14.48
N TYR A 45 3.52 14.71 13.61
CA TYR A 45 4.20 15.95 13.29
C TYR A 45 4.28 16.86 14.51
N SER A 46 3.23 16.87 15.35
CA SER A 46 3.17 17.71 16.55
C SER A 46 4.16 17.30 17.66
N ILE A 47 4.70 16.08 17.59
CA ILE A 47 5.69 15.55 18.54
C ILE A 47 7.08 15.42 17.92
N ALA A 48 7.24 15.69 16.62
CA ALA A 48 8.52 15.64 15.94
C ALA A 48 9.18 17.03 16.00
N ASP A 49 10.35 17.12 16.64
CA ASP A 49 11.09 18.39 16.75
C ASP A 49 11.71 18.83 15.42
N THR A 50 11.87 17.93 14.45
CA THR A 50 12.46 18.20 13.13
C THR A 50 11.79 17.40 12.02
N ASP A 51 11.87 17.89 10.78
CA ASP A 51 11.37 17.19 9.58
C ASP A 51 12.06 15.83 9.37
N GLU A 52 13.34 15.71 9.74
CA GLU A 52 14.07 14.45 9.65
C GLU A 52 13.49 13.42 10.62
N ILE A 53 13.21 13.81 11.86
CA ILE A 53 12.58 12.93 12.86
C ILE A 53 11.18 12.53 12.41
N PHE A 54 10.42 13.47 11.85
CA PHE A 54 9.09 13.20 11.32
C PHE A 54 9.11 12.17 10.19
N SER A 55 10.03 12.30 9.23
CA SER A 55 10.15 11.33 8.12
C SER A 55 10.50 9.92 8.61
N ARG A 56 11.33 9.81 9.65
CA ARG A 56 11.65 8.53 10.30
C ARG A 56 10.42 7.93 10.98
N TYR A 57 9.60 8.74 11.65
CA TYR A 57 8.37 8.26 12.27
C TYR A 57 7.34 7.79 11.24
N ILE A 58 7.17 8.53 10.13
CA ILE A 58 6.31 8.08 9.01
C ILE A 58 6.77 6.70 8.53
N PHE A 59 8.06 6.56 8.23
CA PHE A 59 8.61 5.28 7.74
C PHE A 59 8.33 4.13 8.70
N ILE A 60 8.55 4.33 10.00
CA ILE A 60 8.33 3.29 11.02
C ILE A 60 6.84 2.94 11.12
N ILE A 61 5.96 3.93 11.22
CA ILE A 61 4.53 3.71 11.39
C ILE A 61 3.92 3.07 10.14
N ASP A 62 4.20 3.59 8.95
CA ASP A 62 3.70 2.99 7.71
C ASP A 62 4.20 1.55 7.55
N SER A 63 5.44 1.25 7.92
CA SER A 63 5.98 -0.11 7.90
C SER A 63 5.24 -1.03 8.87
N LEU A 64 5.06 -0.62 10.13
CA LEU A 64 4.39 -1.44 11.14
C LEU A 64 2.91 -1.65 10.81
N ILE A 65 2.21 -0.59 10.40
CA ILE A 65 0.77 -0.66 10.10
C ILE A 65 0.53 -1.42 8.80
N SER A 66 1.37 -1.26 7.77
CA SER A 66 1.28 -2.07 6.55
C SER A 66 1.53 -3.55 6.84
N LEU A 67 2.49 -3.90 7.71
CA LEU A 67 2.73 -5.27 8.13
C LEU A 67 1.49 -5.86 8.84
N LEU A 68 0.88 -5.12 9.77
CA LEU A 68 -0.37 -5.52 10.41
C LEU A 68 -1.50 -5.70 9.39
N GLY A 69 -1.60 -4.79 8.41
CA GLY A 69 -2.54 -4.89 7.30
C GLY A 69 -2.36 -6.18 6.49
N LEU A 70 -1.12 -6.51 6.13
CA LEU A 70 -0.78 -7.75 5.43
C LEU A 70 -1.12 -8.99 6.26
N ILE A 71 -0.87 -8.98 7.57
CA ILE A 71 -1.24 -10.07 8.48
C ILE A 71 -2.77 -10.23 8.49
N PHE A 72 -3.54 -9.15 8.62
CA PHE A 72 -5.00 -9.22 8.57
C PHE A 72 -5.51 -9.69 7.21
N PHE A 73 -4.87 -9.27 6.12
CA PHE A 73 -5.20 -9.74 4.77
C PHE A 73 -4.95 -11.24 4.62
N TYR A 74 -3.81 -11.73 5.11
CA TYR A 74 -3.47 -13.16 5.13
C TYR A 74 -4.47 -13.97 5.96
N LEU A 75 -4.81 -13.53 7.18
CA LEU A 75 -5.72 -14.26 8.07
C LEU A 75 -7.19 -14.18 7.63
N SER A 76 -7.57 -13.19 6.81
CA SER A 76 -8.96 -12.97 6.40
C SER A 76 -9.57 -14.14 5.60
N ILE A 77 -10.60 -14.76 6.15
CA ILE A 77 -11.36 -15.85 5.50
C ILE A 77 -12.53 -15.29 4.67
N LYS A 78 -13.23 -14.29 5.21
CA LYS A 78 -14.39 -13.67 4.56
C LYS A 78 -13.93 -12.66 3.49
N LYS A 79 -14.57 -12.67 2.32
CA LYS A 79 -14.24 -11.76 1.20
C LYS A 79 -14.28 -10.29 1.60
N SER A 80 -15.28 -9.87 2.36
CA SER A 80 -15.42 -8.47 2.82
C SER A 80 -14.23 -8.01 3.68
N TRP A 81 -13.86 -8.80 4.69
CA TRP A 81 -12.71 -8.53 5.55
C TRP A 81 -11.40 -8.53 4.77
N ARG A 82 -11.29 -9.38 3.75
CA ARG A 82 -10.13 -9.41 2.87
C ARG A 82 -10.01 -8.17 1.99
N ILE A 83 -11.12 -7.64 1.47
CA ILE A 83 -11.11 -6.38 0.73
C ILE A 83 -10.75 -5.23 1.66
N PHE A 84 -11.38 -5.17 2.84
CA PHE A 84 -11.11 -4.12 3.82
C PHE A 84 -9.64 -4.10 4.27
N SER A 85 -9.09 -5.26 4.63
CA SER A 85 -7.67 -5.37 5.00
C SER A 85 -6.73 -5.06 3.85
N ALA A 86 -7.09 -5.36 2.59
CA ALA A 86 -6.29 -4.98 1.44
C ALA A 86 -6.28 -3.45 1.24
N ILE A 87 -7.44 -2.79 1.29
CA ILE A 87 -7.55 -1.32 1.20
C ILE A 87 -6.79 -0.66 2.36
N PHE A 88 -6.97 -1.17 3.58
CA PHE A 88 -6.24 -0.72 4.75
C PHE A 88 -4.73 -0.88 4.56
N THR A 89 -4.28 -2.01 4.02
CA THR A 89 -2.85 -2.22 3.70
C THR A 89 -2.35 -1.19 2.69
N VAL A 90 -3.09 -0.98 1.60
CA VAL A 90 -2.75 0.00 0.56
C VAL A 90 -2.59 1.41 1.14
N LEU A 91 -3.45 1.78 2.11
CA LEU A 91 -3.41 3.10 2.75
C LEU A 91 -2.07 3.43 3.42
N PHE A 92 -1.31 2.44 3.89
CA PHE A 92 -0.01 2.64 4.54
C PHE A 92 1.16 2.12 3.69
N LEU A 93 0.95 1.04 2.94
CA LEU A 93 1.98 0.45 2.10
C LEU A 93 2.28 1.30 0.86
N LEU A 94 1.28 1.97 0.28
CA LEU A 94 1.52 2.84 -0.88
C LEU A 94 2.38 4.07 -0.52
N PRO A 95 2.05 4.87 0.51
CA PRO A 95 2.93 5.96 0.96
C PRO A 95 4.34 5.48 1.30
N LEU A 96 4.48 4.32 1.95
CA LEU A 96 5.78 3.70 2.22
C LEU A 96 6.57 3.40 0.94
N MET A 97 5.92 2.80 -0.06
CA MET A 97 6.57 2.52 -1.34
C MET A 97 6.95 3.82 -2.05
N VAL A 98 6.10 4.85 -2.02
CA VAL A 98 6.40 6.17 -2.58
C VAL A 98 7.63 6.79 -1.89
N LEU A 99 7.74 6.68 -0.56
CA LEU A 99 8.89 7.14 0.21
C LEU A 99 10.17 6.37 -0.14
N ILE A 100 10.10 5.03 -0.21
CA ILE A 100 11.22 4.17 -0.57
C ILE A 100 11.70 4.46 -2.00
N PHE A 101 10.77 4.63 -2.94
CA PHE A 101 11.07 4.93 -4.35
C PHE A 101 11.21 6.42 -4.63
N GLY A 102 11.29 7.28 -3.60
CA GLY A 102 11.47 8.73 -3.73
C GLY A 102 12.79 9.18 -4.36
N PHE A 103 13.69 8.24 -4.65
CA PHE A 103 14.91 8.47 -5.42
C PHE A 103 14.67 8.52 -6.94
N ILE A 104 13.50 8.08 -7.43
CA ILE A 104 13.11 8.24 -8.82
C ILE A 104 12.82 9.73 -9.00
N GLU A 105 13.55 10.41 -9.88
CA GLU A 105 13.52 11.87 -10.09
C GLU A 105 12.12 12.47 -9.89
N THR A 106 12.04 13.50 -9.06
CA THR A 106 10.79 14.20 -8.67
C THR A 106 9.96 14.68 -9.84
N ASP A 107 10.60 14.89 -11.00
CA ASP A 107 9.95 15.37 -12.23
C ASP A 107 9.13 14.26 -12.91
N MET A 108 9.30 13.00 -12.50
CA MET A 108 8.58 11.84 -13.00
C MET A 108 7.62 11.25 -11.96
N TYR A 109 6.78 12.10 -11.36
CA TYR A 109 5.75 11.70 -10.41
C TYR A 109 4.91 10.51 -10.91
N PHE A 110 4.57 10.47 -12.20
CA PHE A 110 3.90 9.32 -12.84
C PHE A 110 4.65 8.01 -12.60
N LEU A 111 5.96 7.99 -12.88
CA LEU A 111 6.79 6.80 -12.81
C LEU A 111 6.94 6.32 -11.37
N GLN A 112 7.16 7.24 -10.42
CA GLN A 112 7.22 6.93 -9.00
C GLN A 112 5.94 6.24 -8.52
N ASN A 113 4.78 6.78 -8.88
CA ASN A 113 3.48 6.20 -8.50
C ASN A 113 3.17 4.89 -9.21
N LEU A 114 3.61 4.74 -10.46
CA LEU A 114 3.49 3.50 -11.22
C LEU A 114 4.26 2.37 -10.55
N VAL A 115 5.54 2.62 -10.24
CA VAL A 115 6.43 1.65 -9.59
C VAL A 115 5.92 1.31 -8.19
N ALA A 116 5.56 2.33 -7.39
CA ALA A 116 5.02 2.11 -6.06
C ALA A 116 3.71 1.32 -6.10
N GLY A 117 2.76 1.70 -6.96
CA GLY A 117 1.48 1.00 -7.11
C GLY A 117 1.64 -0.45 -7.57
N PHE A 118 2.55 -0.69 -8.50
CA PHE A 118 2.90 -2.04 -8.95
C PHE A 118 3.53 -2.87 -7.84
N ALA A 119 4.47 -2.30 -7.07
CA ALA A 119 5.10 -2.96 -5.93
C ALA A 119 4.08 -3.36 -4.84
N VAL A 120 3.17 -2.45 -4.48
CA VAL A 120 2.07 -2.75 -3.54
C VAL A 120 1.23 -3.93 -4.04
N GLY A 121 0.87 -3.92 -5.32
CA GLY A 121 0.12 -4.99 -5.95
C GLY A 121 0.83 -6.35 -5.89
N LEU A 122 2.14 -6.36 -6.19
CA LEU A 122 2.97 -7.57 -6.10
C LEU A 122 3.07 -8.11 -4.68
N ILE A 123 3.24 -7.24 -3.68
CA ILE A 123 3.31 -7.66 -2.27
C ILE A 123 1.99 -8.32 -1.85
N LEU A 124 0.85 -7.70 -2.16
CA LEU A 124 -0.47 -8.26 -1.87
C LEU A 124 -0.70 -9.59 -2.60
N LEU A 125 -0.24 -9.67 -3.86
CA LEU A 125 -0.35 -10.89 -4.67
C LEU A 125 0.50 -12.01 -4.07
N PHE A 126 1.74 -11.72 -3.67
CA PHE A 126 2.62 -12.67 -3.01
C PHE A 126 2.01 -13.19 -1.71
N VAL A 127 1.50 -12.31 -0.84
CA VAL A 127 0.82 -12.73 0.40
C VAL A 127 -0.43 -13.56 0.10
N ALA A 128 -1.17 -13.25 -0.96
CA ALA A 128 -2.31 -14.05 -1.39
C ALA A 128 -1.93 -15.45 -1.91
N LEU A 129 -0.73 -15.61 -2.48
CA LEU A 129 -0.20 -16.89 -2.98
C LEU A 129 0.35 -17.78 -1.86
N LEU A 130 0.78 -17.20 -0.74
CA LEU A 130 1.26 -17.96 0.43
C LEU A 130 0.13 -18.65 1.22
N LYS A 131 -1.14 -18.33 0.92
CA LYS A 131 -2.33 -18.84 1.59
C LYS A 131 -2.97 -19.97 0.80
#